data_AF-A8Q998-F1
#
_entry.id   AF-A8Q998-F1
#
_cell.length_a   1.000
_cell.length_b   1.000
_cell.length_c   1.000
_cell.angle_alpha   90.00
_cell.angle_beta   90.00
_cell.angle_gamma   90.00
#
_symmetry.space_group_name_H-M   'P 1'
#
loop_
_entity.id
_entity.type
_entity.pdbx_description
1 polymer ?
#
loop_
_entity_poly.entity_id
_entity_poly.type
_entity_poly.pdbx_seq_one_letter_code
_entity_poly.pdbx_strand_id
1 'polypeptide(L)'
;MPNLPNSQYACKRLMPRYHMQRLYKELRYEGNHGTHAHLRITPADVGKWYNPLDLFSADAKRIEKAVQALTADWTHDAGHMRVFIDGKCVTYTQAKKHVPHIDTDEGLRMFARRVTNTLMESENQALLTELKWQQERLDPYDIEGIAAIWRHVTGTDLATVPLNVLPKVALSDYMWIALHAVPSVILPRSSSGDAEVGDANATEHRMICEPRTLRYVLAAYLLAATLKDVTLFVPLKPNAASRRPVSVVDLDAKRVSKLQRHVKQDNAVAVLATQWLQKADMCAPRNDA
;
A
#
# COMPACT_ATOMS: atom_id res chain seq x y z
N MET A 1 -13.34 -13.38 9.41
CA MET A 1 -12.02 -13.32 8.75
C MET A 1 -11.12 -14.36 9.39
N PRO A 2 -10.25 -15.06 8.65
CA PRO A 2 -9.29 -15.97 9.26
C PRO A 2 -8.44 -15.20 10.27
N ASN A 3 -8.17 -15.81 11.43
CA ASN A 3 -7.27 -15.24 12.44
C ASN A 3 -5.85 -15.20 11.86
N LEU A 4 -5.48 -14.05 11.32
CA LEU A 4 -4.14 -13.80 10.83
C LEU A 4 -3.19 -13.73 12.03
N PRO A 5 -1.98 -14.29 11.94
CA PRO A 5 -0.94 -13.93 12.90
C PRO A 5 -0.77 -12.42 12.84
N ASN A 6 -0.91 -11.75 13.99
CA ASN A 6 -0.55 -10.34 14.12
C ASN A 6 0.83 -10.13 13.48
N SER A 7 0.97 -9.15 12.59
CA SER A 7 2.30 -8.80 12.05
C SER A 7 3.27 -8.67 13.22
N GLN A 8 4.46 -9.23 13.08
CA GLN A 8 5.50 -9.12 14.10
C GLN A 8 5.97 -7.66 14.28
N TYR A 9 5.63 -6.79 13.33
CA TYR A 9 5.99 -5.38 13.34
C TYR A 9 4.79 -4.51 13.74
N ALA A 10 4.80 -4.02 14.99
CA ALA A 10 3.75 -3.13 15.49
C ALA A 10 3.56 -1.86 14.61
N CYS A 11 4.63 -1.39 13.95
CA CYS A 11 4.60 -0.22 13.08
C CYS A 11 3.58 -0.35 11.94
N LYS A 12 3.33 -1.56 11.42
CA LYS A 12 2.38 -1.78 10.33
C LYS A 12 0.92 -1.49 10.71
N ARG A 13 0.61 -1.50 12.01
CA ARG A 13 -0.72 -1.12 12.53
C ARG A 13 -0.86 0.38 12.78
N LEU A 14 0.27 1.06 12.99
CA LEU A 14 0.31 2.47 13.37
C LEU A 14 0.49 3.39 12.15
N MET A 15 1.07 2.87 11.07
CA MET A 15 1.49 3.68 9.94
C MET A 15 1.17 2.99 8.60
N PRO A 16 0.62 3.73 7.62
CA PRO A 16 0.44 3.21 6.27
C PRO A 16 1.76 2.77 5.63
N ARG A 17 1.71 1.70 4.81
CA ARG A 17 2.87 1.21 4.05
C ARG A 17 3.59 2.31 3.27
N TYR A 18 2.85 3.25 2.70
CA TYR A 18 3.41 4.37 1.97
C TYR A 18 4.36 5.22 2.82
N HIS A 19 3.94 5.62 4.03
CA HIS A 19 4.80 6.40 4.93
C HIS A 19 6.05 5.62 5.33
N MET A 20 5.90 4.33 5.69
CA MET A 20 7.06 3.49 6.05
C MET A 20 8.05 3.39 4.88
N GLN A 21 7.56 3.24 3.65
CA GLN A 21 8.40 3.15 2.46
C GLN A 21 9.05 4.49 2.10
N ARG A 22 8.34 5.62 2.26
CA ARG A 22 8.92 6.95 2.06
C ARG A 22 10.03 7.20 3.08
N LEU A 23 9.77 6.95 4.36
CA LEU A 23 10.77 7.01 5.42
C LEU A 23 12.01 6.15 5.10
N TYR A 24 11.80 4.90 4.66
CA TYR A 24 12.89 4.02 4.25
C TYR A 24 13.74 4.61 3.11
N LYS A 25 13.10 5.23 2.10
CA LYS A 25 13.80 5.86 0.98
C LYS A 25 14.61 7.06 1.41
N GLU A 26 14.00 7.99 2.15
CA GLU A 26 14.67 9.21 2.63
C GLU A 26 15.88 8.84 3.51
N LEU A 27 15.69 7.97 4.51
CA LEU A 27 16.76 7.60 5.44
C LEU A 27 17.87 6.75 4.81
N ARG A 28 17.57 5.95 3.77
CA ARG A 28 18.63 5.23 3.01
C ARG A 28 19.39 6.12 2.04
N TYR A 29 18.72 7.06 1.40
CA TYR A 29 19.38 7.98 0.47
C TYR A 29 20.42 8.84 1.20
N GLU A 30 20.11 9.29 2.41
CA GLU A 30 21.04 10.03 3.27
C GLU A 30 22.27 9.22 3.70
N GLY A 31 22.13 7.90 3.94
CA GLY A 31 23.23 7.05 4.36
C GLY A 31 24.33 6.80 3.31
N ASN A 32 24.02 7.00 2.03
CA ASN A 32 25.00 6.84 0.93
C ASN A 32 25.80 8.12 0.63
N HIS A 33 25.40 9.28 1.18
CA HIS A 33 26.04 10.57 0.91
C HIS A 33 26.86 11.13 2.08
N GLY A 34 27.17 10.33 3.09
CA GLY A 34 28.24 10.61 4.06
C GLY A 34 28.01 11.79 5.00
N THR A 35 26.80 12.33 5.10
CA THR A 35 26.47 13.35 6.11
C THR A 35 25.48 12.78 7.13
N HIS A 36 25.81 12.96 8.41
CA HIS A 36 25.02 12.63 9.61
C HIS A 36 23.63 13.30 9.65
N ALA A 37 22.75 13.00 8.69
CA ALA A 37 21.38 13.52 8.61
C ALA A 37 20.33 12.57 9.18
N HIS A 38 20.76 11.44 9.78
CA HIS A 38 19.94 10.35 10.35
C HIS A 38 18.95 10.75 11.49
N LEU A 39 18.62 12.04 11.65
CA LEU A 39 17.91 12.61 12.80
C LEU A 39 16.87 13.70 12.45
N ARG A 40 16.51 13.97 11.19
CA ARG A 40 15.63 15.13 10.87
C ARG A 40 14.17 14.85 10.52
N ILE A 41 13.78 13.62 10.18
CA ILE A 41 12.37 13.34 9.87
C ILE A 41 11.62 13.10 11.18
N THR A 42 10.83 14.09 11.60
CA THR A 42 10.00 14.00 12.80
C THR A 42 8.63 13.39 12.50
N PRO A 43 7.89 12.89 13.50
CA PRO A 43 6.49 12.49 13.31
C PRO A 43 5.60 13.59 12.73
N ALA A 44 5.89 14.86 13.04
CA ALA A 44 5.18 16.00 12.48
C ALA A 44 5.43 16.15 10.97
N ASP A 45 6.63 15.82 10.48
CA ASP A 45 6.94 15.85 9.04
C ASP A 45 6.24 14.72 8.30
N VAL A 46 6.21 13.52 8.88
CA VAL A 46 5.43 12.38 8.35
C VAL A 46 3.94 12.74 8.26
N GLY A 47 3.41 13.49 9.24
CA GLY A 47 2.01 13.94 9.26
C GLY A 47 1.62 14.89 8.12
N LYS A 48 2.59 15.52 7.44
CA LYS A 48 2.40 16.38 6.27
C LYS A 48 2.44 15.62 4.94
N TRP A 49 2.93 14.38 4.94
CA TRP A 49 3.03 13.58 3.73
C TRP A 49 1.64 13.14 3.23
N TYR A 50 1.59 12.80 1.95
CA TYR A 50 0.41 12.16 1.36
C TYR A 50 0.07 10.88 2.14
N ASN A 51 -1.18 10.75 2.57
CA ASN A 51 -1.67 9.56 3.23
C ASN A 51 -2.72 8.85 2.35
N PRO A 52 -2.45 7.65 1.82
CA PRO A 52 -3.44 6.90 1.05
C PRO A 52 -4.75 6.66 1.80
N LEU A 53 -4.69 6.49 3.13
CA LEU A 53 -5.90 6.28 3.93
C LEU A 53 -6.81 7.51 3.93
N ASP A 54 -6.28 8.70 3.67
CA ASP A 54 -7.03 9.94 3.53
C ASP A 54 -7.65 10.05 2.12
N LEU A 55 -6.99 9.54 1.07
CA LEU A 55 -7.56 9.50 -0.28
C LEU A 55 -8.73 8.51 -0.41
N PHE A 56 -8.62 7.36 0.26
CA PHE A 56 -9.63 6.28 0.23
C PHE A 56 -10.65 6.35 1.39
N SER A 57 -10.79 7.50 2.05
CA SER A 57 -11.66 7.61 3.25
C SER A 57 -13.13 7.91 2.97
N ALA A 58 -13.49 8.31 1.75
CA ALA A 58 -14.79 8.94 1.41
C ALA A 58 -15.15 10.22 2.19
N ASP A 59 -14.31 10.65 3.14
CA ASP A 59 -14.39 11.94 3.81
C ASP A 59 -13.75 13.05 2.94
N ALA A 60 -14.53 14.08 2.61
CA ALA A 60 -14.11 15.17 1.74
C ALA A 60 -12.90 15.95 2.28
N LYS A 61 -12.82 16.19 3.60
CA LYS A 61 -11.73 16.96 4.21
C LYS A 61 -10.43 16.17 4.20
N ARG A 62 -10.50 14.86 4.45
CA ARG A 62 -9.35 13.96 4.37
C ARG A 62 -8.87 13.82 2.93
N ILE A 63 -9.77 13.64 1.97
CA ILE A 63 -9.40 13.60 0.54
C ILE A 63 -8.73 14.91 0.13
N GLU A 64 -9.28 16.06 0.53
CA GLU A 64 -8.67 17.37 0.27
C GLU A 64 -7.26 17.46 0.85
N LYS A 65 -7.06 17.03 2.10
CA LYS A 65 -5.73 16.97 2.73
C LYS A 65 -4.76 16.08 1.92
N ALA A 66 -5.20 14.92 1.46
CA ALA A 66 -4.40 14.00 0.66
C ALA A 66 -3.98 14.64 -0.68
N VAL A 67 -4.91 15.29 -1.36
CA VAL A 67 -4.67 16.01 -2.63
C VAL A 67 -3.76 17.21 -2.43
N GLN A 68 -3.91 17.95 -1.33
CA GLN A 68 -3.02 19.07 -0.99
C GLN A 68 -1.58 18.58 -0.77
N ALA A 69 -1.40 17.46 -0.04
CA ALA A 69 -0.07 16.87 0.15
C ALA A 69 0.55 16.38 -1.17
N LEU A 70 -0.24 15.77 -2.05
CA LEU A 70 0.19 15.39 -3.40
C LEU A 70 0.58 16.60 -4.25
N THR A 71 -0.18 17.68 -4.15
CA THR A 71 0.09 18.95 -4.86
C THR A 71 1.38 19.57 -4.33
N ALA A 72 1.59 19.58 -3.02
CA ALA A 72 2.81 20.08 -2.40
C ALA A 72 4.06 19.28 -2.79
N ASP A 73 3.96 17.95 -2.93
CA ASP A 73 5.07 17.15 -3.47
C ASP A 73 5.32 17.50 -4.96
N TRP A 74 4.26 17.70 -5.75
CA TRP A 74 4.37 18.03 -7.18
C TRP A 74 4.99 19.41 -7.44
N THR A 75 4.77 20.41 -6.58
CA THR A 75 5.42 21.74 -6.75
C THR A 75 6.93 21.67 -6.64
N HIS A 76 7.47 20.59 -6.07
CA HIS A 76 8.90 20.29 -5.96
C HIS A 76 9.34 19.21 -6.97
N ASP A 77 8.54 18.96 -8.02
CA ASP A 77 8.75 17.92 -9.03
C ASP A 77 8.96 16.51 -8.45
N ALA A 78 8.37 16.27 -7.27
CA ALA A 78 8.50 15.03 -6.51
C ALA A 78 7.14 14.30 -6.39
N GLY A 79 7.15 13.20 -5.63
CA GLY A 79 5.95 12.47 -5.26
C GLY A 79 5.27 11.71 -6.40
N HIS A 80 4.00 11.38 -6.16
CA HIS A 80 3.18 10.48 -6.99
C HIS A 80 2.22 11.19 -7.94
N MET A 81 2.11 12.51 -7.84
CA MET A 81 1.24 13.28 -8.72
C MET A 81 2.00 13.69 -9.99
N ARG A 82 1.31 13.58 -11.12
CA ARG A 82 1.75 14.05 -12.43
C ARG A 82 0.64 14.86 -13.05
N VAL A 83 0.98 16.00 -13.65
CA VAL A 83 0.03 16.91 -14.26
C VAL A 83 0.26 16.91 -15.76
N PHE A 84 -0.83 16.85 -16.52
CA PHE A 84 -0.81 16.86 -17.98
C PHE A 84 -1.58 18.06 -18.51
N ILE A 85 -0.99 18.80 -19.44
CA ILE A 85 -1.62 19.90 -20.17
C ILE A 85 -1.51 19.58 -21.66
N ASP A 86 -2.65 19.54 -22.36
CA ASP A 86 -2.75 19.18 -23.78
C ASP A 86 -2.01 17.88 -24.13
N GLY A 87 -2.14 16.87 -23.25
CA GLY A 87 -1.53 15.55 -23.43
C GLY A 87 -0.05 15.46 -23.07
N LYS A 88 0.60 16.55 -22.65
CA LYS A 88 2.02 16.56 -22.25
C LYS A 88 2.16 16.57 -20.74
N CYS A 89 2.96 15.67 -20.19
CA CYS A 89 3.35 15.70 -18.78
C CYS A 89 4.20 16.95 -18.53
N VAL A 90 3.82 17.77 -17.55
CA VAL A 90 4.50 19.04 -17.24
C VAL A 90 5.04 19.03 -15.82
N THR A 91 6.22 19.62 -15.64
CA THR A 91 6.76 20.00 -14.32
C THR A 91 5.97 21.17 -13.75
N TYR A 92 6.13 21.47 -12.46
CA TYR A 92 5.48 22.65 -11.88
C TYR A 92 5.90 23.94 -12.60
N THR A 93 7.21 24.11 -12.85
CA THR A 93 7.75 25.27 -13.59
C THR A 93 7.13 25.42 -14.99
N GLN A 94 6.86 24.32 -15.69
CA GLN A 94 6.22 24.34 -17.00
C GLN A 94 4.72 24.67 -16.87
N ALA A 95 4.02 24.06 -15.91
CA ALA A 95 2.59 24.31 -15.68
C ALA A 95 2.29 25.79 -15.44
N LYS A 96 3.16 26.48 -14.69
CA LYS A 96 3.03 27.93 -14.44
C LYS A 96 3.11 28.80 -15.69
N LYS A 97 3.85 28.38 -16.71
CA LYS A 97 3.89 29.10 -17.99
C LYS A 97 2.56 28.97 -18.76
N HIS A 98 1.90 27.82 -18.64
CA HIS A 98 0.63 27.54 -19.30
C HIS A 98 -0.59 28.06 -18.53
N VAL A 99 -0.54 28.01 -17.19
CA VAL A 99 -1.63 28.42 -16.29
C VAL A 99 -1.04 29.34 -15.21
N PRO A 100 -0.77 30.63 -15.50
CA PRO A 100 -0.05 31.51 -14.57
C PRO A 100 -0.67 31.63 -13.18
N HIS A 101 -2.01 31.58 -13.09
CA HIS A 101 -2.72 31.67 -11.81
C HIS A 101 -2.41 30.50 -10.86
N ILE A 102 -1.88 29.38 -11.34
CA ILE A 102 -1.50 28.23 -10.51
C ILE A 102 -0.31 28.51 -9.60
N ASP A 103 0.49 29.57 -9.85
CA ASP A 103 1.63 29.94 -8.99
C ASP A 103 1.25 30.69 -7.71
N THR A 104 -0.03 30.97 -7.53
CA THR A 104 -0.53 31.62 -6.32
C THR A 104 -1.02 30.56 -5.33
N ASP A 105 -0.91 30.85 -4.03
CA ASP A 105 -1.47 29.97 -3.00
C ASP A 105 -2.96 29.70 -3.24
N GLU A 106 -3.71 30.70 -3.70
CA GLU A 106 -5.12 30.55 -4.05
C GLU A 106 -5.32 29.66 -5.29
N GLY A 107 -4.46 29.78 -6.30
CA GLY A 107 -4.47 28.93 -7.47
C GLY A 107 -4.21 27.46 -7.15
N LEU A 108 -3.22 27.17 -6.31
CA LEU A 108 -2.93 25.82 -5.83
C LEU A 108 -4.09 25.25 -5.00
N ARG A 109 -4.68 26.05 -4.11
CA ARG A 109 -5.89 25.65 -3.36
C ARG A 109 -7.05 25.33 -4.29
N MET A 110 -7.32 26.19 -5.28
CA MET A 110 -8.38 25.97 -6.25
C MET A 110 -8.13 24.76 -7.14
N PHE A 111 -6.87 24.49 -7.51
CA PHE A 111 -6.48 23.29 -8.24
C PHE A 111 -6.72 22.03 -7.40
N ALA A 112 -6.22 21.98 -6.17
CA ALA A 112 -6.45 20.88 -5.24
C ALA A 112 -7.95 20.66 -5.01
N ARG A 113 -8.72 21.73 -4.78
CA ARG A 113 -10.17 21.65 -4.61
C ARG A 113 -10.90 21.10 -5.83
N ARG A 114 -10.46 21.44 -7.05
CA ARG A 114 -11.03 20.88 -8.28
C ARG A 114 -10.77 19.38 -8.41
N VAL A 115 -9.56 18.93 -8.06
CA VAL A 115 -9.22 17.50 -8.01
C VAL A 115 -10.09 16.79 -6.96
N THR A 116 -10.18 17.34 -5.73
CA THR A 116 -11.04 16.82 -4.66
C THR A 116 -12.49 16.72 -5.11
N ASN A 117 -13.07 17.78 -5.66
CA ASN A 117 -14.46 17.78 -6.12
C ASN A 117 -14.71 16.70 -7.18
N THR A 118 -13.75 16.50 -8.10
CA THR A 118 -13.83 15.44 -9.11
C THR A 118 -13.81 14.06 -8.44
N LEU A 119 -12.87 13.81 -7.53
CA LEU A 119 -12.79 12.55 -6.80
C LEU A 119 -14.04 12.28 -5.95
N MET A 120 -14.68 13.33 -5.42
CA MET A 120 -15.89 13.25 -4.59
C MET A 120 -17.17 12.98 -5.39
N GLU A 121 -17.15 12.99 -6.72
CA GLU A 121 -18.31 12.59 -7.52
C GLU A 121 -18.67 11.12 -7.23
N SER A 122 -19.97 10.81 -7.26
CA SER A 122 -20.49 9.51 -6.83
C SER A 122 -19.88 8.32 -7.58
N GLU A 123 -19.70 8.44 -8.90
CA GLU A 123 -19.05 7.43 -9.73
C GLU A 123 -17.58 7.20 -9.34
N ASN A 124 -16.86 8.27 -9.00
CA ASN A 124 -15.44 8.20 -8.63
C ASN A 124 -15.28 7.66 -7.19
N GLN A 125 -16.20 7.99 -6.29
CA GLN A 125 -16.25 7.40 -4.95
C GLN A 125 -16.59 5.91 -4.98
N ALA A 126 -17.50 5.48 -5.87
CA ALA A 126 -17.77 4.05 -6.08
C ALA A 126 -16.50 3.33 -6.57
N LEU A 127 -15.77 3.91 -7.52
CA LEU A 127 -14.49 3.37 -8.00
C LEU A 127 -13.44 3.26 -6.90
N LEU A 128 -13.22 4.32 -6.10
CA LEU A 128 -12.23 4.30 -5.01
C LEU A 128 -12.60 3.29 -3.93
N THR A 129 -13.89 3.20 -3.59
CA THR A 129 -14.40 2.20 -2.65
C THR A 129 -14.15 0.78 -3.16
N GLU A 130 -14.44 0.51 -4.43
CA GLU A 130 -14.21 -0.79 -5.05
C GLU A 130 -12.72 -1.15 -5.09
N LEU A 131 -11.85 -0.21 -5.48
CA LEU A 131 -10.40 -0.43 -5.49
C LEU A 131 -9.89 -0.77 -4.09
N LYS A 132 -10.29 -0.01 -3.06
CA LYS A 132 -9.91 -0.27 -1.67
C LYS A 132 -10.39 -1.66 -1.23
N TRP A 133 -11.66 -1.97 -1.47
CA TRP A 133 -12.23 -3.26 -1.08
C TRP A 133 -11.52 -4.43 -1.74
N GLN A 134 -11.21 -4.34 -3.03
CA GLN A 134 -10.45 -5.37 -3.75
C GLN A 134 -9.02 -5.50 -3.20
N GLN A 135 -8.33 -4.39 -2.93
CA GLN A 135 -6.98 -4.42 -2.33
C GLN A 135 -6.96 -5.11 -0.97
N GLU A 136 -7.98 -4.91 -0.14
CA GLU A 136 -8.11 -5.53 1.19
C GLU A 136 -8.52 -7.00 1.10
N ARG A 137 -9.55 -7.32 0.31
CA ARG A 137 -10.07 -8.69 0.17
C ARG A 137 -9.05 -9.64 -0.45
N LEU A 138 -8.25 -9.16 -1.39
CA LEU A 138 -7.28 -9.96 -2.13
C LEU A 138 -5.94 -10.11 -1.42
N ASP A 139 -5.65 -9.27 -0.43
CA ASP A 139 -4.45 -9.38 0.40
C ASP A 139 -4.79 -9.55 1.89
N PRO A 140 -5.55 -10.60 2.25
CA PRO A 140 -5.91 -10.80 3.64
C PRO A 140 -4.68 -11.21 4.47
N TYR A 141 -3.67 -11.86 3.87
CA TYR A 141 -2.54 -12.42 4.63
C TYR A 141 -1.37 -11.46 4.82
N ASP A 142 -1.31 -10.37 4.04
CA ASP A 142 -0.08 -9.62 3.78
C ASP A 142 1.06 -10.54 3.28
N ILE A 143 2.16 -9.95 2.85
CA ILE A 143 3.32 -10.69 2.37
C ILE A 143 4.00 -11.51 3.48
N GLU A 144 3.91 -11.07 4.74
CA GLU A 144 4.41 -11.82 5.90
C GLU A 144 3.63 -13.12 6.13
N GLY A 145 2.29 -13.05 6.12
CA GLY A 145 1.45 -14.23 6.28
C GLY A 145 1.64 -15.21 5.12
N ILE A 146 1.80 -14.72 3.90
CA ILE A 146 2.11 -15.56 2.73
C ILE A 146 3.48 -16.24 2.88
N ALA A 147 4.50 -15.53 3.36
CA ALA A 147 5.81 -16.13 3.61
C ALA A 147 5.73 -17.21 4.71
N ALA A 148 4.93 -17.00 5.75
CA ALA A 148 4.70 -17.99 6.80
C ALA A 148 3.96 -19.23 6.27
N ILE A 149 2.90 -19.04 5.48
CA ILE A 149 2.16 -20.13 4.82
C ILE A 149 3.10 -20.92 3.90
N TRP A 150 3.89 -20.22 3.07
CA TRP A 150 4.88 -20.85 2.18
C TRP A 150 5.87 -21.72 2.95
N ARG A 151 6.45 -21.19 4.02
CA ARG A 151 7.42 -21.93 4.86
C ARG A 151 6.78 -23.15 5.51
N HIS A 152 5.55 -23.03 5.98
CA HIS A 152 4.83 -24.15 6.58
C HIS A 152 4.55 -25.27 5.57
N VAL A 153 4.10 -24.93 4.36
CA VAL A 153 3.72 -25.91 3.33
C VAL A 153 4.93 -26.56 2.65
N THR A 154 5.97 -25.78 2.40
CA THR A 154 7.10 -26.21 1.55
C THR A 154 8.38 -26.52 2.33
N GLY A 155 8.47 -26.10 3.60
CA GLY A 155 9.70 -26.17 4.40
C GLY A 155 10.80 -25.18 3.97
N THR A 156 10.55 -24.31 2.99
CA THR A 156 11.56 -23.38 2.44
C THR A 156 11.20 -21.91 2.70
N ASP A 157 12.15 -20.99 2.54
CA ASP A 157 11.90 -19.55 2.65
C ASP A 157 11.50 -18.94 1.30
N LEU A 158 10.33 -18.30 1.25
CA LEU A 158 9.83 -17.61 0.05
C LEU A 158 10.81 -16.54 -0.47
N ALA A 159 11.56 -15.90 0.42
CA ALA A 159 12.52 -14.86 0.05
C ALA A 159 13.74 -15.39 -0.72
N THR A 160 14.07 -16.67 -0.61
CA THR A 160 15.31 -17.25 -1.15
C THR A 160 15.09 -18.46 -2.06
N VAL A 161 13.87 -19.00 -2.11
CA VAL A 161 13.56 -20.16 -2.94
C VAL A 161 13.87 -19.93 -4.44
N PRO A 162 14.42 -20.91 -5.19
CA PRO A 162 14.62 -20.74 -6.62
C PRO A 162 13.33 -20.44 -7.40
N LEU A 163 13.39 -19.52 -8.37
CA LEU A 163 12.19 -19.07 -9.11
C LEU A 163 11.45 -20.18 -9.86
N ASN A 164 12.16 -21.23 -10.28
CA ASN A 164 11.58 -22.40 -10.95
C ASN A 164 10.76 -23.30 -10.02
N VAL A 165 10.90 -23.13 -8.70
CA VAL A 165 10.12 -23.85 -7.68
C VAL A 165 8.81 -23.11 -7.37
N LEU A 166 8.74 -21.80 -7.65
CA LEU A 166 7.52 -21.03 -7.44
C LEU A 166 6.40 -21.54 -8.37
N PRO A 167 5.16 -21.68 -7.88
CA PRO A 167 4.06 -22.16 -8.69
C PRO A 167 3.77 -21.17 -9.82
N LYS A 168 3.52 -21.70 -11.01
CA LYS A 168 3.04 -20.89 -12.13
C LYS A 168 1.60 -20.46 -11.85
N VAL A 169 1.36 -19.15 -11.88
CA VAL A 169 0.01 -18.57 -11.77
C VAL A 169 -0.47 -18.27 -13.18
N ALA A 170 -1.56 -18.91 -13.60
CA ALA A 170 -2.16 -18.73 -14.92
C ALA A 170 -3.27 -17.67 -14.90
N LEU A 171 -3.68 -17.22 -16.09
CA LEU A 171 -4.80 -16.28 -16.23
C LEU A 171 -6.10 -16.83 -15.60
N SER A 172 -6.34 -18.13 -15.71
CA SER A 172 -7.49 -18.80 -15.08
C SER A 172 -7.47 -18.71 -13.55
N ASP A 173 -6.30 -18.66 -12.92
CA ASP A 173 -6.19 -18.51 -11.46
C ASP A 173 -6.58 -17.08 -11.03
N TYR A 174 -6.14 -16.07 -11.78
CA TYR A 174 -6.56 -14.68 -11.56
C TYR A 174 -8.07 -14.50 -11.79
N MET A 175 -8.62 -15.08 -12.85
CA MET A 175 -10.06 -15.02 -13.14
C MET A 175 -10.87 -15.67 -12.02
N TRP A 176 -10.41 -16.82 -11.50
CA TRP A 176 -11.07 -17.47 -10.38
C TRP A 176 -11.07 -16.57 -9.13
N ILE A 177 -9.92 -16.00 -8.77
CA ILE A 177 -9.80 -15.14 -7.58
C ILE A 177 -10.51 -13.80 -7.71
N ALA A 178 -10.61 -13.24 -8.93
CA ALA A 178 -11.39 -12.03 -9.16
C ALA A 178 -12.88 -12.26 -8.81
N LEU A 179 -13.39 -13.48 -9.01
CA LEU A 179 -14.80 -13.84 -8.81
C LEU A 179 -15.10 -14.49 -7.45
N HIS A 180 -14.08 -14.95 -6.72
CA HIS A 180 -14.25 -15.75 -5.49
C HIS A 180 -13.45 -15.22 -4.32
N ALA A 181 -13.84 -15.59 -3.11
CA ALA A 181 -13.09 -15.28 -1.90
C ALA A 181 -11.72 -15.99 -1.87
N VAL A 182 -10.72 -15.34 -1.28
CA VAL A 182 -9.40 -15.95 -1.06
C VAL A 182 -9.57 -17.14 -0.10
N PRO A 183 -9.04 -18.33 -0.43
CA PRO A 183 -9.13 -19.48 0.46
C PRO A 183 -8.56 -19.21 1.84
N SER A 184 -9.27 -19.64 2.88
CA SER A 184 -8.80 -19.52 4.25
C SER A 184 -7.78 -20.62 4.56
N VAL A 185 -6.57 -20.21 4.95
CA VAL A 185 -5.50 -21.09 5.43
C VAL A 185 -5.37 -20.97 6.95
N ILE A 186 -5.48 -22.10 7.65
CA ILE A 186 -5.23 -22.20 9.10
C ILE A 186 -3.86 -22.83 9.29
N LEU A 187 -2.92 -22.09 9.89
CA LEU A 187 -1.62 -22.63 10.27
C LEU A 187 -1.74 -23.32 11.64
N PRO A 188 -1.17 -24.52 11.82
CA PRO A 188 -1.04 -25.12 13.15
C PRO A 188 -0.27 -24.17 14.06
N ARG A 189 -0.79 -23.91 15.27
CA ARG A 189 -0.01 -23.21 16.30
C ARG A 189 1.24 -24.02 16.60
N SER A 190 2.41 -23.39 16.52
CA SER A 190 3.67 -23.99 16.97
C SER A 190 3.49 -24.36 18.44
N SER A 191 3.56 -25.65 18.76
CA SER A 191 3.56 -26.16 20.12
C SER A 191 4.89 -25.80 20.79
N SER A 192 5.03 -24.56 21.24
CA SER A 192 5.99 -24.22 22.28
C SER A 192 5.38 -24.60 23.63
N GLY A 193 5.72 -25.79 24.12
CA GLY A 193 5.97 -25.99 25.55
C GLY A 193 4.86 -26.55 26.44
N ASP A 194 3.57 -26.24 26.26
CA ASP A 194 2.57 -26.63 27.26
C ASP A 194 1.46 -27.50 26.63
N ALA A 195 1.62 -28.82 26.78
CA ALA A 195 0.56 -29.78 26.50
C ALA A 195 -0.47 -29.74 27.64
N GLU A 196 -1.45 -28.84 27.55
CA GLU A 196 -2.69 -29.02 28.30
C GLU A 196 -3.56 -30.06 27.57
N VAL A 197 -3.75 -31.18 28.25
CA VAL A 197 -4.71 -32.24 27.94
C VAL A 197 -6.10 -31.62 27.97
N GLY A 198 -6.74 -31.48 26.81
CA GLY A 198 -8.08 -30.92 26.75
C GLY A 198 -8.75 -31.05 25.37
N ASP A 199 -9.68 -32.00 25.32
CA ASP A 199 -10.77 -32.15 24.35
C ASP A 199 -10.46 -32.79 22.98
N ALA A 200 -10.74 -34.10 22.92
CA ALA A 200 -10.68 -34.94 21.72
C ALA A 200 -11.80 -34.65 20.69
N ASN A 201 -12.62 -33.60 20.88
CA ASN A 201 -13.73 -33.26 19.98
C ASN A 201 -13.52 -32.04 19.08
N ALA A 202 -12.36 -31.37 19.13
CA ALA A 202 -12.02 -30.32 18.15
C ALA A 202 -11.47 -30.93 16.84
N THR A 203 -12.25 -31.82 16.20
CA THR A 203 -12.02 -32.24 14.82
C THR A 203 -12.60 -31.20 13.85
N GLU A 204 -12.35 -29.91 14.12
CA GLU A 204 -12.57 -28.87 13.13
C GLU A 204 -11.48 -29.01 12.07
N HIS A 205 -11.93 -29.36 10.87
CA HIS A 205 -11.17 -29.51 9.64
C HIS A 205 -9.86 -28.70 9.62
N ARG A 206 -8.75 -29.33 10.05
CA ARG A 206 -7.39 -28.87 9.75
C ARG A 206 -7.24 -28.94 8.24
N MET A 207 -7.56 -27.86 7.54
CA MET A 207 -7.29 -27.77 6.11
C MET A 207 -5.77 -27.68 5.95
N ILE A 208 -5.13 -28.83 5.75
CA ILE A 208 -3.76 -28.90 5.23
C ILE A 208 -3.78 -28.04 3.96
N CYS A 209 -2.93 -27.01 3.90
CA CYS A 209 -2.90 -26.12 2.75
C CYS A 209 -2.39 -26.91 1.54
N GLU A 210 -3.32 -27.44 0.76
CA GLU A 210 -3.01 -28.13 -0.48
C GLU A 210 -2.24 -27.21 -1.44
N PRO A 211 -1.36 -27.75 -2.30
CA PRO A 211 -0.61 -26.94 -3.28
C PRO A 211 -1.50 -26.01 -4.12
N ARG A 212 -2.72 -26.45 -4.42
CA ARG A 212 -3.72 -25.67 -5.15
C ARG A 212 -4.21 -24.45 -4.35
N THR A 213 -4.45 -24.62 -3.05
CA THR A 213 -4.83 -23.54 -2.13
C THR A 213 -3.73 -22.49 -2.05
N LEU A 214 -2.46 -22.92 -1.90
CA LEU A 214 -1.31 -22.00 -1.92
C LEU A 214 -1.24 -21.21 -3.23
N ARG A 215 -1.46 -21.86 -4.38
CA ARG A 215 -1.47 -21.18 -5.68
C ARG A 215 -2.52 -20.06 -5.75
N TYR A 216 -3.72 -20.29 -5.24
CA TYR A 216 -4.78 -19.29 -5.19
C TYR A 216 -4.48 -18.14 -4.23
N VAL A 217 -3.88 -18.42 -3.07
CA VAL A 217 -3.40 -17.38 -2.13
C VAL A 217 -2.35 -16.49 -2.80
N LEU A 218 -1.39 -17.07 -3.53
CA LEU A 218 -0.37 -16.31 -4.26
C LEU A 218 -0.96 -15.48 -5.41
N ALA A 219 -1.92 -16.05 -6.15
CA ALA A 219 -2.63 -15.33 -7.22
C ALA A 219 -3.38 -14.10 -6.67
N ALA A 220 -4.07 -14.25 -5.55
CA ALA A 220 -4.76 -13.16 -4.86
C ALA A 220 -3.82 -12.04 -4.47
N TYR A 221 -2.69 -12.37 -3.84
CA TYR A 221 -1.70 -11.38 -3.47
C TYR A 221 -1.12 -10.63 -4.67
N LEU A 222 -0.79 -11.33 -5.76
CA LEU A 222 -0.26 -10.69 -6.96
C LEU A 222 -1.30 -9.77 -7.63
N LEU A 223 -2.58 -10.13 -7.59
CA LEU A 223 -3.66 -9.28 -8.06
C LEU A 223 -3.81 -8.05 -7.16
N ALA A 224 -3.80 -8.23 -5.83
CA ALA A 224 -3.81 -7.11 -4.88
C ALA A 224 -2.61 -6.17 -5.08
N ALA A 225 -1.41 -6.73 -5.28
CA ALA A 225 -0.20 -5.97 -5.58
C ALA A 225 -0.27 -5.23 -6.93
N THR A 226 -1.05 -5.74 -7.88
CA THR A 226 -1.36 -5.01 -9.12
C THR A 226 -2.24 -3.80 -8.79
N LEU A 227 -3.33 -4.02 -8.07
CA LEU A 227 -4.28 -2.96 -7.67
C LEU A 227 -3.68 -1.90 -6.75
N LYS A 228 -2.67 -2.24 -5.94
CA LYS A 228 -1.95 -1.29 -5.08
C LYS A 228 -0.97 -0.39 -5.86
N ASP A 229 -0.61 -0.77 -7.08
CA ASP A 229 0.35 -0.08 -7.94
C ASP A 229 -0.31 0.62 -9.15
N VAL A 230 -1.64 0.73 -9.19
CA VAL A 230 -2.37 1.39 -10.29
C VAL A 230 -2.20 2.91 -10.27
N THR A 231 -2.40 3.53 -11.43
CA THR A 231 -2.46 4.98 -11.57
C THR A 231 -3.91 5.42 -11.81
N LEU A 232 -4.34 6.46 -11.11
CA LEU A 232 -5.61 7.13 -11.33
C LEU A 232 -5.42 8.32 -12.28
N PHE A 233 -6.15 8.34 -13.39
CA PHE A 233 -6.18 9.48 -14.30
C PHE A 233 -7.43 10.32 -14.00
N VAL A 234 -7.21 11.52 -13.47
CA VAL A 234 -8.29 12.43 -13.02
C VAL A 234 -8.44 13.59 -14.02
N PRO A 235 -9.45 13.55 -14.91
CA PRO A 235 -9.65 14.61 -15.90
C PRO A 235 -10.24 15.86 -15.24
N LEU A 236 -9.52 16.98 -15.30
CA LEU A 236 -10.01 18.28 -14.85
C LEU A 236 -10.54 19.07 -16.04
N LYS A 237 -11.85 19.10 -16.26
CA LYS A 237 -12.44 19.86 -17.36
C LYS A 237 -13.15 21.13 -16.87
N PRO A 238 -13.08 22.23 -17.64
CA PRO A 238 -13.71 23.50 -17.27
C PRO A 238 -15.24 23.47 -17.33
N ASN A 239 -15.86 22.62 -18.16
CA ASN A 239 -17.31 22.57 -18.35
C ASN A 239 -17.92 21.22 -17.93
N ALA A 240 -19.00 21.29 -17.14
CA ALA A 240 -19.74 20.13 -16.61
C ALA A 240 -20.31 19.19 -17.70
N ALA A 241 -20.58 19.70 -18.90
CA ALA A 241 -21.17 18.94 -20.01
C ALA A 241 -20.25 17.89 -20.65
N SER A 242 -18.96 17.83 -20.26
CA SER A 242 -18.00 16.88 -20.85
C SER A 242 -17.22 16.07 -19.81
N ARG A 243 -17.78 15.93 -18.60
CA ARG A 243 -17.19 15.15 -17.51
C ARG A 243 -16.88 13.74 -18.00
N ARG A 244 -15.63 13.34 -17.84
CA ARG A 244 -15.20 11.95 -18.01
C ARG A 244 -14.93 11.42 -16.60
N PRO A 245 -15.33 10.18 -16.28
CA PRO A 245 -15.02 9.60 -15.00
C PRO A 245 -13.51 9.46 -14.84
N VAL A 246 -13.07 9.34 -13.58
CA VAL A 246 -11.70 8.90 -13.27
C VAL A 246 -11.49 7.53 -13.88
N SER A 247 -10.32 7.33 -14.50
CA SER A 247 -9.95 6.03 -15.08
C SER A 247 -8.76 5.44 -14.34
N VAL A 248 -8.71 4.11 -14.30
CA VAL A 248 -7.62 3.34 -13.71
C VAL A 248 -6.76 2.79 -14.84
N VAL A 249 -5.46 2.98 -14.74
CA VAL A 249 -4.48 2.44 -15.70
C VAL A 249 -3.39 1.65 -14.95
N ASP A 250 -2.48 1.02 -15.69
CA ASP A 250 -1.40 0.17 -15.16
C ASP A 250 -1.87 -1.12 -14.46
N LEU A 251 -2.89 -1.78 -15.04
CA LEU A 251 -3.48 -3.03 -14.52
C LEU A 251 -2.72 -4.31 -14.95
N ASP A 252 -1.46 -4.20 -15.30
CA ASP A 252 -0.63 -5.35 -15.70
C ASP A 252 -0.34 -6.26 -14.51
N ALA A 253 -0.73 -7.54 -14.62
CA ALA A 253 -0.57 -8.52 -13.56
C ALA A 253 0.89 -8.65 -13.09
N LYS A 254 1.12 -8.52 -11.78
CA LYS A 254 2.45 -8.72 -11.20
C LYS A 254 2.88 -10.19 -11.34
N ARG A 255 4.12 -10.38 -11.77
CA ARG A 255 4.73 -11.71 -11.94
C ARG A 255 5.08 -12.33 -10.58
N VAL A 256 5.02 -13.66 -10.49
CA VAL A 256 5.36 -14.45 -9.29
C VAL A 256 6.78 -14.16 -8.77
N SER A 257 7.73 -13.82 -9.65
CA SER A 257 9.09 -13.41 -9.25
C SER A 257 9.14 -12.17 -8.35
N LYS A 258 8.08 -11.36 -8.31
CA LYS A 258 7.99 -10.19 -7.42
C LYS A 258 7.81 -10.57 -5.96
N LEU A 259 7.26 -11.75 -5.64
CA LEU A 259 7.01 -12.20 -4.26
C LEU A 259 8.26 -12.09 -3.39
N GLN A 260 9.40 -12.60 -3.89
CA GLN A 260 10.66 -12.59 -3.13
C GLN A 260 11.13 -11.17 -2.82
N ARG A 261 11.00 -10.27 -3.81
CA ARG A 261 11.32 -8.86 -3.64
C ARG A 261 10.39 -8.21 -2.64
N HIS A 262 9.09 -8.53 -2.70
CA HIS A 262 8.10 -7.97 -1.80
C HIS A 262 8.39 -8.39 -0.35
N VAL A 263 8.69 -9.67 -0.09
CA VAL A 263 9.08 -10.16 1.26
C VAL A 263 10.30 -9.39 1.78
N LYS A 264 11.38 -9.32 0.98
CA LYS A 264 12.63 -8.65 1.39
C LYS A 264 12.42 -7.16 1.65
N GLN A 265 11.73 -6.49 0.74
CA GLN A 265 11.50 -5.05 0.82
C GLN A 265 10.57 -4.72 2.00
N ASP A 266 9.55 -5.52 2.21
CA ASP A 266 8.60 -5.36 3.31
C ASP A 266 9.28 -5.50 4.67
N ASN A 267 10.07 -6.56 4.87
CA ASN A 267 10.85 -6.74 6.10
C ASN A 267 11.81 -5.56 6.33
N ALA A 268 12.55 -5.13 5.30
CA ALA A 268 13.51 -4.03 5.43
C ALA A 268 12.83 -2.69 5.79
N VAL A 269 11.67 -2.41 5.18
CA VAL A 269 10.87 -1.22 5.46
C VAL A 269 10.30 -1.27 6.89
N ALA A 270 9.72 -2.39 7.29
CA ALA A 270 9.09 -2.56 8.60
C ALA A 270 10.10 -2.48 9.75
N VAL A 271 11.29 -3.09 9.58
CA VAL A 271 12.39 -2.99 10.56
C VAL A 271 12.82 -1.54 10.76
N LEU A 272 13.09 -0.80 9.68
CA LEU A 272 13.53 0.59 9.77
C LEU A 272 12.45 1.49 10.37
N ALA A 273 11.18 1.32 9.96
CA ALA A 273 10.07 2.07 10.52
C ALA A 273 9.87 1.78 12.02
N THR A 274 10.06 0.53 12.45
CA THR A 274 9.98 0.15 13.88
C THR A 274 11.07 0.85 14.70
N GLN A 275 12.32 0.85 14.20
CA GLN A 275 13.43 1.53 14.87
C GLN A 275 13.23 3.05 14.94
N TRP A 276 12.67 3.65 13.89
CA TRP A 276 12.37 5.08 13.87
C TRP A 276 11.26 5.44 14.87
N LEU A 277 10.17 4.67 14.96
CA LEU A 277 9.11 4.89 15.94
C LEU A 277 9.64 4.80 17.38
N GLN A 278 10.43 3.77 17.69
CA GLN A 278 11.04 3.61 19.02
C GLN A 278 11.90 4.82 19.41
N LYS A 279 12.68 5.36 18.47
CA LYS A 279 13.48 6.58 18.71
C LYS A 279 12.61 7.81 18.90
N ALA A 280 11.55 7.97 18.10
CA ALA A 280 10.63 9.09 18.21
C ALA A 280 9.91 9.08 19.57
N ASP A 281 9.47 7.92 20.05
CA ASP A 281 8.84 7.75 21.36
C ASP A 281 9.82 8.05 22.51
N MET A 282 11.09 7.66 22.38
CA MET A 282 12.13 7.99 23.36
C MET A 282 12.46 9.49 23.43
N CYS A 283 12.27 10.23 22.32
CA CYS A 283 12.51 11.67 22.25
C CYS A 283 11.27 12.51 22.57
N ALA A 284 10.10 11.90 22.76
CA ALA A 284 8.91 12.62 23.21
C ALA A 284 9.11 13.05 24.68
N PRO A 285 8.86 14.33 25.03
CA PRO A 285 8.91 14.75 26.43
C PRO A 285 7.91 13.90 27.21
N ARG A 286 8.41 13.10 28.17
CA ARG A 286 7.54 12.47 29.15
C ARG A 286 6.97 13.60 29.98
N ASN A 287 5.69 13.90 29.78
CA ASN A 287 4.94 14.66 30.75
C ASN A 287 4.81 13.76 31.99
N ASP A 288 5.84 13.79 32.83
CA ASP A 288 5.76 13.27 34.19
C ASP A 288 4.81 14.21 34.94
N ALA A 289 3.60 13.71 35.18
CA ALA A 289 2.60 14.32 36.05
C ALA A 289 2.80 13.81 37.48
#